data_AF-A0A7C4DE46-F1
#
_entry.id   AF-A0A7C4DE46-F1
#
_cell.length_a   1.000
_cell.length_b   1.000
_cell.length_c   1.000
_cell.angle_alpha   90.00
_cell.angle_beta   90.00
_cell.angle_gamma   90.00
#
_symmetry.space_group_name_H-M   'P 1'
#
loop_
_entity.id
_entity.type
_entity.pdbx_description
1 polymer ?
#
loop_
_entity_poly.entity_id
_entity_poly.type
_entity_poly.pdbx_seq_one_letter_code
_entity_poly.pdbx_strand_id
1 'polypeptide(L)'
;MEKKPITERIKEMQAAGFPKEEIIKVLYLEKYPIFEITETLLLSSEELLAINERLHLYLLRCPAGHRFFEDPVLHAPDAHYCVECKRWFNELTLKDEINLEIRRLKERESLRGS
;
A
#
# COMPACT_ATOMS: atom_id res chain seq x y z
N MET A 1 -2.22 -13.92 -16.17
CA MET A 1 -1.03 -13.10 -16.51
C MET A 1 -0.12 -13.12 -15.32
N GLU A 2 1.11 -13.61 -15.48
CA GLU A 2 2.15 -13.46 -14.45
C GLU A 2 2.48 -11.97 -14.30
N LYS A 3 2.62 -11.49 -13.06
CA LYS A 3 3.07 -10.13 -12.81
C LYS A 3 4.55 -10.05 -13.09
N LYS A 4 4.99 -8.96 -13.75
CA LYS A 4 6.41 -8.68 -13.95
C LYS A 4 7.11 -8.53 -12.58
N PRO A 5 8.41 -8.83 -12.47
CA PRO A 5 9.21 -8.44 -11.32
C PRO A 5 9.04 -6.96 -11.00
N ILE A 6 8.95 -6.60 -9.72
CA ILE A 6 8.67 -5.23 -9.28
C ILE A 6 9.71 -4.23 -9.82
N THR A 7 10.96 -4.64 -9.92
CA THR A 7 12.08 -3.85 -10.44
C THR A 7 11.90 -3.49 -11.90
N GLU A 8 11.37 -4.41 -12.72
CA GLU A 8 11.06 -4.14 -14.13
C GLU A 8 9.87 -3.19 -14.24
N ARG A 9 8.83 -3.41 -13.43
CA ARG A 9 7.64 -2.55 -13.43
C ARG A 9 7.95 -1.11 -13.04
N ILE A 10 8.79 -0.92 -12.00
CA ILE A 10 9.27 0.41 -11.57
C ILE A 10 10.06 1.08 -12.69
N LYS A 11 11.00 0.37 -13.34
CA LYS A 11 11.79 0.93 -14.44
C LYS A 11 10.92 1.40 -15.60
N GLU A 12 9.89 0.63 -15.96
CA GLU A 12 8.94 1.01 -17.01
C GLU A 12 8.22 2.33 -16.66
N MET A 13 7.71 2.43 -15.42
CA MET A 13 7.00 3.63 -15.00
C MET A 13 7.92 4.85 -14.86
N GLN A 14 9.15 4.66 -14.39
CA GLN A 14 10.15 5.72 -14.33
C GLN A 14 10.53 6.20 -15.74
N ALA A 15 10.73 5.27 -16.69
CA ALA A 15 11.01 5.61 -18.09
C ALA A 15 9.83 6.34 -18.77
N ALA A 16 8.59 6.04 -18.36
CA ALA A 16 7.40 6.74 -18.78
C ALA A 16 7.15 8.08 -18.04
N GLY A 17 8.03 8.47 -17.12
CA GLY A 17 7.97 9.76 -16.44
C GLY A 17 6.93 9.86 -15.31
N PHE A 18 6.46 8.73 -14.77
CA PHE A 18 5.53 8.75 -13.65
C PHE A 18 6.22 9.29 -12.37
N PRO A 19 5.56 10.17 -11.59
CA PRO A 19 6.09 10.61 -10.31
C PRO A 19 6.11 9.45 -9.31
N LYS A 20 7.05 9.49 -8.35
CA LYS A 20 7.27 8.43 -7.33
C LYS A 20 5.97 8.01 -6.63
N GLU A 21 5.11 8.96 -6.31
CA GLU A 21 3.83 8.70 -5.64
C GLU A 21 2.84 7.92 -6.51
N GLU A 22 2.75 8.25 -7.80
CA GLU A 22 1.88 7.54 -8.73
C GLU A 22 2.42 6.12 -8.99
N ILE A 23 3.75 5.96 -9.01
CA ILE A 23 4.39 4.64 -9.05
C ILE A 23 3.96 3.79 -7.85
N ILE A 24 4.07 4.33 -6.63
CA ILE A 24 3.70 3.62 -5.41
C ILE A 24 2.22 3.24 -5.43
N LYS A 25 1.36 4.19 -5.79
CA LYS A 25 -0.09 3.97 -5.90
C LYS A 25 -0.40 2.85 -6.88
N VAL A 26 0.16 2.89 -8.09
CA VAL A 26 -0.08 1.86 -9.11
C VAL A 26 0.43 0.50 -8.65
N LEU A 27 1.66 0.41 -8.13
CA LEU A 27 2.21 -0.87 -7.65
C LEU A 27 1.40 -1.45 -6.49
N TYR A 28 0.96 -0.60 -5.56
CA TYR A 28 0.11 -1.01 -4.45
C TYR A 28 -1.26 -1.51 -4.95
N LEU A 29 -1.84 -0.85 -5.96
CA LEU A 29 -3.08 -1.27 -6.62
C LEU A 29 -2.91 -2.54 -7.45
N GLU A 30 -1.73 -2.74 -8.05
CA GLU A 30 -1.32 -3.96 -8.75
C GLU A 30 -0.94 -5.09 -7.79
N LYS A 31 -1.03 -4.87 -6.47
CA LYS A 31 -0.79 -5.87 -5.41
C LYS A 31 0.65 -6.39 -5.40
N TYR A 32 1.60 -5.49 -5.61
CA TYR A 32 2.98 -5.74 -5.18
C TYR A 32 3.06 -5.61 -3.65
N PRO A 33 3.82 -6.47 -2.95
CA PRO A 33 3.99 -6.36 -1.51
C PRO A 33 4.59 -5.01 -1.13
N ILE A 34 4.06 -4.34 -0.10
CA ILE A 34 4.55 -3.00 0.24
C ILE A 34 6.05 -2.99 0.57
N PHE A 35 6.55 -4.06 1.21
CA PHE A 35 7.95 -4.16 1.59
C PHE A 35 8.88 -4.20 0.36
N GLU A 36 8.43 -4.76 -0.77
CA GLU A 36 9.18 -4.78 -2.02
C GLU A 36 9.16 -3.40 -2.68
N ILE A 37 8.00 -2.71 -2.63
CA ILE A 37 7.85 -1.35 -3.14
C ILE A 37 8.80 -0.41 -2.39
N THR A 38 8.80 -0.47 -1.05
CA THR A 38 9.63 0.39 -0.20
C THR A 38 11.12 0.12 -0.36
N GLU A 39 11.53 -1.15 -0.46
CA GLU A 39 12.92 -1.50 -0.72
C GLU A 39 13.40 -1.04 -2.09
N THR A 40 12.58 -1.25 -3.12
CA THR A 40 13.00 -0.93 -4.50
C THR A 40 13.02 0.58 -4.76
N LEU A 41 12.10 1.34 -4.14
CA LEU A 41 12.04 2.80 -4.26
C LEU A 41 12.84 3.55 -3.20
N LEU A 42 13.55 2.82 -2.32
CA LEU A 42 14.33 3.38 -1.21
C LEU A 42 13.51 4.36 -0.36
N LEU A 43 12.29 3.98 -0.01
CA LEU A 43 11.37 4.80 0.79
C LEU A 43 11.79 4.80 2.27
N SER A 44 11.84 5.98 2.87
CA SER A 44 11.97 6.11 4.33
C SER A 44 10.63 5.88 5.05
N SER A 45 10.70 5.65 6.35
CA SER A 45 9.51 5.54 7.20
C SER A 45 8.66 6.82 7.18
N GLU A 46 9.29 7.98 7.13
CA GLU A 46 8.64 9.29 7.03
C GLU A 46 7.96 9.50 5.67
N GLU A 47 8.64 9.13 4.57
CA GLU A 47 8.07 9.22 3.23
C GLU A 47 6.82 8.33 3.11
N LEU A 48 6.91 7.08 3.59
CA LEU A 48 5.78 6.15 3.55
C LEU A 48 4.60 6.65 4.39
N LEU A 49 4.86 7.22 5.57
CA LEU A 49 3.83 7.83 6.41
C LEU A 49 3.12 8.99 5.69
N ALA A 50 3.88 9.92 5.12
CA ALA A 50 3.33 11.07 4.39
C ALA A 50 2.53 10.67 3.14
N ILE A 51 2.94 9.59 2.46
CA ILE A 51 2.21 9.05 1.31
C ILE A 51 0.91 8.37 1.76
N ASN A 52 0.96 7.61 2.85
CA ASN A 52 -0.21 6.95 3.41
C ASN A 52 -1.31 7.94 3.79
N GLU A 53 -0.94 9.04 4.45
CA GLU A 53 -1.88 10.09 4.86
C GLU A 53 -2.54 10.78 3.66
N ARG A 54 -1.81 10.95 2.55
CA ARG A 54 -2.33 11.64 1.35
C ARG A 54 -3.14 10.74 0.43
N LEU A 55 -2.73 9.49 0.24
CA LEU A 55 -3.33 8.58 -0.74
C LEU A 55 -4.43 7.68 -0.18
N HIS A 56 -4.57 7.57 1.15
CA HIS A 56 -5.53 6.69 1.81
C HIS A 56 -5.53 5.26 1.24
N LEU A 57 -4.35 4.69 1.03
CA LEU A 57 -4.12 3.47 0.23
C LEU A 57 -5.02 2.27 0.61
N TYR A 58 -5.45 2.14 1.87
CA TYR A 58 -6.25 0.99 2.34
C TYR A 58 -7.76 1.16 2.29
N LEU A 59 -8.30 2.37 2.14
CA LEU A 59 -9.76 2.57 2.08
C LEU A 59 -10.37 1.94 0.82
N LEU A 60 -9.53 1.53 -0.13
CA LEU A 60 -9.96 0.99 -1.42
C LEU A 60 -9.92 -0.54 -1.49
N ARG A 61 -9.21 -1.27 -0.60
CA ARG A 61 -9.02 -2.73 -0.73
C ARG A 61 -8.83 -3.49 0.59
N CYS A 62 -9.28 -4.76 0.64
CA CYS A 62 -9.03 -5.65 1.79
C CYS A 62 -7.59 -6.25 1.76
N PRO A 63 -7.14 -6.93 2.84
CA PRO A 63 -5.81 -7.56 2.90
C PRO A 63 -5.57 -8.62 1.82
N ALA A 64 -6.62 -9.31 1.35
CA ALA A 64 -6.54 -10.24 0.22
C ALA A 64 -6.49 -9.53 -1.15
N GLY A 65 -6.68 -8.21 -1.17
CA GLY A 65 -6.52 -7.38 -2.34
C GLY A 65 -7.77 -7.04 -3.15
N HIS A 66 -8.94 -7.51 -2.72
CA HIS A 66 -10.21 -7.17 -3.34
C HIS A 66 -10.58 -5.71 -3.11
N ARG A 67 -11.15 -5.06 -4.13
CA ARG A 67 -11.64 -3.68 -4.00
C ARG A 67 -12.86 -3.64 -3.08
N PHE A 68 -12.88 -2.70 -2.14
CA PHE A 68 -14.10 -2.45 -1.39
C PHE A 68 -15.16 -1.86 -2.31
N PHE A 69 -16.39 -2.34 -2.14
CA PHE A 69 -17.50 -1.90 -2.95
C PHE A 69 -17.99 -0.57 -2.40
N GLU A 70 -17.96 0.49 -3.21
CA GLU A 70 -18.39 1.85 -2.85
C GLU A 70 -19.94 1.95 -2.90
N ASP A 71 -20.63 1.01 -2.24
CA ASP A 71 -22.10 1.04 -2.12
C ASP A 71 -22.49 1.65 -0.76
N PRO A 72 -23.33 2.70 -0.73
CA PRO A 72 -23.81 3.32 0.50
C PRO A 72 -24.41 2.34 1.53
N VAL A 73 -25.01 1.24 1.07
CA VAL A 73 -25.62 0.21 1.94
C VAL A 73 -24.56 -0.64 2.67
N LEU A 74 -23.34 -0.67 2.14
CA LEU A 74 -22.19 -1.41 2.68
C LEU A 74 -21.15 -0.49 3.32
N HIS A 75 -21.52 0.77 3.56
CA HIS A 75 -20.63 1.77 4.12
C HIS A 75 -20.90 1.96 5.62
N ALA A 76 -19.92 1.62 6.45
CA ALA A 76 -19.88 2.03 7.86
C ALA A 76 -18.74 3.05 8.04
N PRO A 77 -18.88 4.07 8.91
CA PRO A 77 -17.89 5.14 9.05
C PRO A 77 -16.46 4.68 9.37
N ASP A 78 -16.34 3.53 10.03
CA ASP A 78 -15.08 2.96 10.55
C ASP A 78 -14.84 1.51 10.08
N ALA A 79 -15.67 1.01 9.16
CA ALA A 79 -15.56 -0.35 8.65
C ALA A 79 -15.93 -0.47 7.16
N HIS A 80 -15.17 -1.30 6.46
CA HIS A 80 -15.31 -1.55 5.03
C HIS A 80 -15.68 -3.02 4.80
N TYR A 81 -16.74 -3.24 4.03
CA TYR A 81 -17.17 -4.58 3.67
C TYR A 81 -16.52 -5.05 2.36
N CYS A 82 -15.83 -6.18 2.40
CA CYS A 82 -15.37 -6.86 1.20
C CYS A 82 -16.39 -7.92 0.77
N VAL A 83 -17.03 -7.72 -0.39
CA VAL A 83 -18.02 -8.64 -0.95
C VAL A 83 -17.40 -10.00 -1.30
N GLU A 84 -16.17 -10.00 -1.80
CA GLU A 84 -15.43 -11.22 -2.15
C GLU A 84 -15.06 -12.05 -0.90
N CYS A 85 -14.58 -11.39 0.16
CA CYS A 85 -14.24 -12.06 1.43
C CYS A 85 -15.46 -12.29 2.32
N LYS A 86 -16.61 -11.71 1.99
CA LYS A 86 -17.84 -11.66 2.79
C LYS A 86 -17.60 -11.24 4.25
N ARG A 87 -16.71 -10.27 4.47
CA ARG A 87 -16.21 -9.89 5.80
C ARG A 87 -16.05 -8.37 5.93
N TRP A 88 -16.33 -7.87 7.13
CA TRP A 88 -16.05 -6.51 7.56
C TRP A 88 -14.61 -6.35 8.04
N PHE A 89 -13.98 -5.24 7.65
CA PHE A 89 -12.65 -4.86 8.07
C PHE A 89 -12.71 -3.46 8.67
N ASN A 90 -12.20 -3.28 9.88
CA ASN A 90 -12.03 -1.95 10.46
C ASN A 90 -10.77 -1.28 9.92
N GLU A 91 -10.65 0.04 10.09
CA GLU A 91 -9.48 0.77 9.64
C GLU A 91 -8.15 0.20 10.15
N LEU A 92 -8.11 -0.29 11.39
CA LEU A 92 -6.90 -0.87 11.98
C LEU A 92 -6.40 -2.08 11.19
N THR A 93 -7.30 -3.00 10.83
CA THR A 93 -6.97 -4.20 10.05
C THR A 93 -6.49 -3.84 8.65
N LEU A 94 -6.97 -2.71 8.11
CA LEU A 94 -6.60 -2.24 6.78
C LEU A 94 -5.27 -1.51 6.77
N LYS A 95 -4.96 -0.78 7.85
CA LYS A 95 -3.69 -0.08 8.04
C LYS A 95 -2.54 -1.00 8.45
N ASP A 96 -2.81 -2.24 8.86
CA ASP A 96 -1.83 -3.12 9.50
C ASP A 96 -0.60 -3.38 8.62
N GLU A 97 -0.78 -3.66 7.33
CA GLU A 97 0.33 -3.93 6.40
C GLU A 97 1.34 -2.77 6.36
N ILE A 98 0.85 -1.53 6.32
CA ILE A 98 1.73 -0.36 6.23
C ILE A 98 2.19 0.14 7.57
N ASN A 99 1.41 -0.04 8.63
CA ASN A 99 1.91 0.19 9.99
C ASN A 99 3.09 -0.74 10.30
N LEU A 100 3.00 -2.01 9.91
CA LEU A 100 4.08 -2.98 10.05
C LEU A 100 5.30 -2.58 9.21
N GLU A 101 5.08 -2.13 7.98
CA GLU A 101 6.18 -1.70 7.12
C GLU A 101 6.86 -0.40 7.61
N ILE A 102 6.08 0.60 8.05
CA ILE A 102 6.61 1.81 8.69
C ILE A 102 7.46 1.44 9.90
N ARG A 103 6.99 0.50 10.74
CA ARG A 103 7.75 0.01 11.89
C ARG A 103 9.06 -0.66 11.47
N ARG A 104 9.02 -1.54 10.46
CA ARG A 104 10.22 -2.20 9.89
C ARG A 104 11.25 -1.17 9.41
N LEU A 105 10.80 -0.13 8.71
CA LEU A 105 11.66 0.93 8.20
C LEU A 105 12.30 1.73 9.34
N LYS A 106 11.52 2.12 10.36
CA LYS A 106 12.04 2.81 11.57
C LYS A 106 13.11 1.99 12.29
N GLU A 107 12.87 0.69 12.46
CA GLU A 107 13.83 -0.21 13.09
C GLU A 107 15.14 -0.28 12.26
N ARG A 108 15.07 -0.41 10.93
CA ARG A 108 16.25 -0.38 10.05
C ARG A 108 16.99 0.95 10.07
N GLU A 109 16.27 2.07 10.08
CA GLU A 109 16.85 3.42 10.15
C GLU A 109 17.60 3.61 11.47
N SER A 110 17.02 3.17 12.59
CA SER A 110 17.65 3.23 13.91
C SER A 110 18.95 2.40 14.01
N LEU A 111 18.96 1.21 13.37
CA LEU A 111 20.13 0.33 13.31
C LEU A 111 21.24 0.86 12.39
N ARG A 112 20.90 1.71 11.42
CA ARG A 112 21.87 2.35 10.50
C ARG A 112 22.42 3.67 11.03
N GLY A 113 21.73 4.29 11.99
CA GLY A 113 22.14 5.53 12.66
C GLY A 113 22.89 5.32 13.98
N SER A 114 23.16 4.07 14.38
CA SER A 114 23.92 3.70 15.60
C SER A 114 25.36 3.29 15.28
#